data_AF-A0A7W0NNE5-F1
#
_entry.id   AF-A0A7W0NNE5-F1
#
_cell.length_a   1.000
_cell.length_b   1.000
_cell.length_c   1.000
_cell.angle_alpha   90.00
_cell.angle_beta   90.00
_cell.angle_gamma   90.00
#
_symmetry.space_group_name_H-M   'P 1'
#
loop_
_entity.id
_entity.type
_entity.pdbx_description
1 polymer ?
#
loop_
_entity_poly.entity_id
_entity_poly.type
_entity_poly.pdbx_seq_one_letter_code
_entity_poly.pdbx_strand_id
1 'polypeptide(L)'
;MESRGGDERTLVLHYDGRSWSRVAAPLLALTAPSPTGHYAHLRGVSASAPDDVWAIGNYGNDDIMSPLVLHWDGRAWTRVRLPRSITRPGPPRIPGAQSEHELSGVDAITPDDVWVVGHRLGPSRGTTALLLHYDGNAWSKIRSADLRGAEWLHSVEAVKSDDVWAVGWRWASGVEEGFPLAFRWDGSVWSRVGTARANEQLFGVATDGTGDTWAVGDGWAIERACGRGSITAPSP
;
A
#
# COMPACT_ATOMS: atom_id res chain seq x y z
N MET A 1 21.05 11.83 26.03
CA MET A 1 19.63 11.41 25.98
C MET A 1 19.62 10.15 25.13
N GLU A 2 19.67 8.99 25.77
CA GLU A 2 19.77 7.69 25.10
C GLU A 2 18.43 7.37 24.42
N SER A 3 18.40 7.28 23.09
CA SER A 3 17.24 6.76 22.38
C SER A 3 17.20 5.25 22.57
N ARG A 4 16.23 4.77 23.34
CA ARG A 4 15.87 3.35 23.38
C ARG A 4 15.38 2.94 22.00
N GLY A 5 16.25 2.33 21.18
CA GLY A 5 15.82 1.61 19.98
C GLY A 5 14.98 0.41 20.43
N GLY A 6 13.65 0.56 20.42
CA GLY A 6 12.73 -0.53 20.71
C GLY A 6 12.43 -1.29 19.43
N ASP A 7 12.48 -2.63 19.46
CA ASP A 7 11.95 -3.45 18.38
C ASP A 7 10.43 -3.23 18.28
N GLU A 8 9.97 -2.57 17.22
CA GLU A 8 8.54 -2.43 16.94
C GLU A 8 8.04 -3.73 16.32
N ARG A 9 7.21 -4.45 17.07
CA ARG A 9 6.65 -5.75 16.66
C ARG A 9 5.27 -5.56 16.04
N THR A 10 4.92 -6.49 15.16
CA THR A 10 3.55 -6.58 14.62
C THR A 10 2.55 -6.78 15.75
N LEU A 11 1.39 -6.13 15.63
CA LEU A 11 0.23 -6.34 16.49
C LEU A 11 -0.89 -6.92 15.65
N VAL A 12 -1.37 -8.11 16.04
CA VAL A 12 -2.55 -8.73 15.45
C VAL A 12 -3.57 -8.96 16.55
N LEU A 13 -4.79 -8.45 16.33
CA LEU A 13 -5.93 -8.63 17.22
C LEU A 13 -7.04 -9.39 16.48
N HIS A 14 -7.72 -10.29 17.16
CA HIS A 14 -8.88 -11.01 16.64
C HIS A 14 -10.09 -10.81 17.55
N TYR A 15 -11.25 -10.55 16.93
CA TYR A 15 -12.53 -10.43 17.62
C TYR A 15 -13.34 -11.71 17.41
N ASP A 16 -13.60 -12.46 18.48
CA ASP A 16 -14.31 -13.74 18.45
C ASP A 16 -15.85 -13.60 18.47
N GLY A 17 -16.37 -12.41 18.18
CA GLY A 17 -17.78 -12.06 18.36
C GLY A 17 -18.11 -11.49 19.74
N ARG A 18 -17.19 -11.58 20.72
CA ARG A 18 -17.39 -11.09 22.10
C ARG A 18 -16.26 -10.20 22.60
N SER A 19 -15.01 -10.52 22.29
CA SER A 19 -13.86 -9.81 22.83
C SER A 19 -12.68 -9.78 21.86
N TRP A 20 -11.87 -8.73 21.98
CA TRP A 20 -10.60 -8.62 21.27
C TRP A 20 -9.50 -9.32 22.05
N SER A 21 -8.75 -10.18 21.38
CA SER A 21 -7.56 -10.83 21.94
C SER A 21 -6.37 -10.73 21.00
N ARG A 22 -5.15 -10.71 21.57
CA ARG A 22 -3.91 -10.74 20.79
C ARG A 22 -3.70 -12.14 20.23
N VAL A 23 -3.44 -12.22 18.92
CA VAL A 23 -3.04 -13.45 18.25
C VAL A 23 -1.54 -13.39 17.99
N ALA A 24 -0.86 -14.51 18.21
CA ALA A 24 0.57 -14.60 17.95
C ALA A 24 0.84 -14.47 16.44
N ALA A 25 1.72 -13.54 16.09
CA ALA A 25 2.31 -13.42 14.76
C ALA A 25 3.77 -13.90 14.82
N PRO A 26 4.32 -14.43 13.71
CA PRO A 26 5.69 -14.93 13.68
C PRO A 26 6.67 -13.80 14.00
N LEU A 27 7.58 -14.06 14.94
CA LEU A 27 8.66 -13.12 15.24
C LEU A 27 9.58 -13.04 14.02
N LEU A 28 9.72 -11.84 13.46
CA LEU A 28 10.71 -11.60 12.43
C LEU A 28 12.07 -11.49 13.11
N ALA A 29 12.88 -12.53 13.01
CA ALA A 29 14.24 -12.54 13.50
C ALA A 29 15.10 -11.61 12.62
N LEU A 30 15.05 -10.32 12.92
CA LEU A 30 15.90 -9.30 12.31
C LEU A 30 17.21 -9.34 13.10
N THR A 31 18.14 -10.16 12.61
CA THR A 31 19.38 -10.52 13.34
C THR A 31 20.58 -9.67 12.93
N ALA A 32 20.42 -8.75 11.98
CA ALA A 32 21.48 -7.81 11.62
C ALA A 32 21.59 -6.75 12.72
N PRO A 33 22.79 -6.44 13.24
CA PRO A 33 22.95 -5.32 14.17
C PRO A 33 22.53 -4.02 13.47
N SER A 34 21.45 -3.41 13.93
CA SER A 34 20.99 -2.08 13.48
C SER A 34 21.14 -1.10 14.64
N PRO A 35 21.90 0.00 14.49
CA PRO A 35 22.02 1.02 15.53
C PRO A 35 20.69 1.76 15.80
N THR A 36 19.73 1.67 14.88
CA THR A 36 18.45 2.37 14.98
C THR A 36 17.26 1.47 15.32
N GLY A 37 17.51 0.17 15.53
CA GLY A 37 16.47 -0.81 15.84
C GLY A 37 15.80 -1.40 14.59
N HIS A 38 14.83 -2.26 14.83
CA HIS A 38 14.07 -2.95 13.80
C HIS A 38 12.57 -2.68 13.97
N TYR A 39 11.84 -2.67 12.86
CA TYR A 39 10.39 -2.56 12.88
C TYR A 39 9.71 -3.56 11.96
N ALA A 40 8.46 -3.86 12.27
CA ALA A 40 7.55 -4.64 11.46
C ALA A 40 6.14 -4.07 11.59
N HIS A 41 5.65 -3.45 10.51
CA HIS A 41 4.35 -2.79 10.44
C HIS A 41 3.42 -3.57 9.52
N LEU A 42 2.18 -3.75 9.97
CA LEU A 42 1.08 -4.24 9.15
C LEU A 42 0.19 -3.05 8.78
N ARG A 43 -0.18 -2.95 7.50
CA ARG A 43 -0.94 -1.83 6.93
C ARG A 43 -2.30 -2.23 6.39
N GLY A 44 -2.46 -3.48 5.98
CA GLY A 44 -3.71 -4.00 5.43
C GLY A 44 -3.97 -5.42 5.90
N VAL A 45 -5.26 -5.77 5.97
CA VAL A 45 -5.75 -7.13 6.25
C VAL A 45 -6.97 -7.40 5.36
N SER A 46 -7.06 -8.58 4.78
CA SER A 46 -8.26 -9.07 4.08
C SER A 46 -8.49 -10.54 4.43
N ALA A 47 -9.75 -10.94 4.52
CA ALA A 47 -10.18 -12.28 4.89
C ALA A 47 -11.15 -12.81 3.84
N SER A 48 -10.81 -13.92 3.19
CA SER A 48 -11.74 -14.60 2.26
C SER A 48 -12.52 -15.71 2.97
N ALA A 49 -11.99 -16.24 4.08
CA ALA A 49 -12.61 -17.25 4.93
C ALA A 49 -12.11 -17.16 6.39
N PRO A 50 -12.77 -17.81 7.37
CA PRO A 50 -12.30 -17.83 8.77
C PRO A 50 -10.88 -18.40 8.97
N ASP A 51 -10.44 -19.23 8.02
CA ASP A 51 -9.14 -19.89 7.96
C ASP A 51 -8.28 -19.40 6.79
N ASP A 52 -8.66 -18.29 6.16
CA ASP A 52 -7.87 -17.63 5.11
C ASP A 52 -7.89 -16.12 5.33
N VAL A 53 -6.85 -15.63 6.01
CA VAL A 53 -6.66 -14.18 6.24
C VAL A 53 -5.26 -13.78 5.83
N TRP A 54 -5.16 -12.71 5.07
CA TRP A 54 -3.90 -12.13 4.59
C TRP A 54 -3.65 -10.81 5.29
N ALA A 55 -2.45 -10.62 5.82
CA ALA A 55 -2.00 -9.34 6.35
C ALA A 55 -0.72 -8.90 5.65
N ILE A 56 -0.67 -7.64 5.25
CA ILE A 56 0.44 -7.07 4.48
C ILE A 56 1.05 -5.88 5.20
N GLY A 57 2.27 -5.54 4.80
CA GLY A 57 2.93 -4.31 5.22
C GLY A 57 4.41 -4.38 4.89
N ASN A 58 5.23 -3.97 5.84
CA ASN A 58 6.66 -3.81 5.66
C ASN A 58 7.43 -4.11 6.94
N TYR A 59 8.68 -4.51 6.79
CA TYR A 59 9.59 -4.73 7.90
C TYR A 59 11.01 -4.37 7.51
N GLY A 60 11.84 -4.01 8.48
CA GLY A 60 13.22 -3.65 8.21
C GLY A 60 13.84 -2.75 9.26
N ASN A 61 14.68 -1.84 8.80
CA ASN A 61 15.32 -0.76 9.56
C ASN A 61 15.30 0.52 8.72
N ASP A 62 15.96 1.57 9.19
CA ASP A 62 16.04 2.85 8.47
C ASP A 62 16.83 2.78 7.17
N ASP A 63 17.59 1.72 6.91
CA ASP A 63 18.36 1.59 5.65
C ASP A 63 17.60 0.80 4.59
N ILE A 64 16.85 -0.23 5.01
CA ILE A 64 16.17 -1.17 4.12
C ILE A 64 14.79 -1.48 4.67
N MET A 65 13.77 -1.17 3.85
CA MET A 65 12.39 -1.59 4.09
C MET A 65 11.96 -2.63 3.06
N SER A 66 11.58 -3.81 3.55
CA SER A 66 11.17 -4.97 2.76
C SER A 66 9.67 -5.24 2.91
N PRO A 67 9.00 -5.81 1.89
CA PRO A 67 7.59 -6.13 1.99
C PRO A 67 7.36 -7.30 2.95
N LEU A 68 6.34 -7.19 3.79
CA LEU A 68 5.87 -8.23 4.71
C LEU A 68 4.52 -8.76 4.21
N VAL A 69 4.41 -10.08 4.09
CA VAL A 69 3.14 -10.77 3.86
C VAL A 69 3.03 -11.88 4.89
N LEU A 70 1.92 -11.88 5.62
CA LEU A 70 1.54 -12.92 6.57
C LEU A 70 0.23 -13.55 6.10
N HIS A 71 0.11 -14.85 6.32
CA HIS A 71 -1.08 -15.63 6.01
C HIS A 71 -1.52 -16.44 7.23
N TRP A 72 -2.82 -16.40 7.52
CA TRP A 72 -3.48 -17.17 8.56
C TRP A 72 -4.19 -18.35 7.92
N ASP A 73 -3.87 -19.55 8.41
CA ASP A 73 -4.40 -20.83 7.92
C ASP A 73 -5.53 -21.42 8.80
N GLY A 74 -6.16 -20.58 9.63
CA GLY A 74 -7.11 -21.01 10.65
C GLY A 74 -6.48 -21.39 11.99
N ARG A 75 -5.14 -21.51 12.07
CA ARG A 75 -4.43 -21.93 13.29
C ARG A 75 -3.28 -21.01 13.67
N ALA A 76 -2.49 -20.57 12.70
CA ALA A 76 -1.31 -19.77 12.94
C ALA A 76 -1.05 -18.78 11.80
N TRP A 77 -0.51 -17.62 12.16
CA TRP A 77 0.08 -16.72 11.18
C TRP A 77 1.43 -17.26 10.75
N THR A 78 1.64 -17.38 9.45
CA THR A 78 2.92 -17.73 8.85
C THR A 78 3.39 -16.62 7.93
N ARG A 79 4.70 -16.41 7.86
CA ARG A 79 5.27 -15.44 6.92
C ARG A 79 5.37 -16.07 5.54
N VAL A 80 4.77 -15.41 4.55
CA VAL A 80 4.86 -15.82 3.16
C VAL A 80 6.11 -15.24 2.51
N ARG A 81 6.86 -16.11 1.81
CA ARG A 81 8.11 -15.72 1.15
C ARG A 81 7.86 -15.23 -0.26
N LEU A 82 7.98 -13.93 -0.46
CA LEU A 82 7.85 -13.32 -1.79
C LEU A 82 9.07 -13.62 -2.68
N PRO A 83 8.88 -13.81 -4.00
CA PRO A 83 9.97 -13.94 -4.96
C PRO A 83 10.96 -12.77 -4.92
N ARG A 84 12.22 -13.06 -5.27
CA ARG A 84 13.29 -12.04 -5.34
C ARG A 84 12.99 -10.92 -6.33
N SER A 85 12.17 -11.16 -7.35
CA SER A 85 11.73 -10.13 -8.30
C SER A 85 10.88 -9.02 -7.64
N ILE A 86 10.24 -9.32 -6.49
CA ILE A 86 9.45 -8.38 -5.70
C ILE A 86 10.29 -7.74 -4.60
N THR A 87 11.12 -8.54 -3.93
CA THR A 87 11.83 -8.13 -2.70
C THR A 87 13.20 -7.51 -2.92
N ARG A 88 13.80 -7.65 -4.12
CA ARG A 88 15.17 -7.17 -4.37
C ARG A 88 15.22 -5.64 -4.35
N PRO A 89 15.88 -5.02 -3.36
CA PRO A 89 16.23 -3.61 -3.47
C PRO A 89 17.17 -3.46 -4.67
N GLY A 90 16.96 -2.43 -5.48
CA GLY A 90 17.97 -2.08 -6.49
C GLY A 90 19.29 -1.76 -5.76
N PRO A 91 20.47 -1.96 -6.39
CA PRO A 91 21.70 -1.49 -5.77
C PRO A 91 21.55 0.02 -5.48
N PRO A 92 21.87 0.49 -4.26
CA PRO A 92 21.82 1.90 -3.94
C PRO A 92 22.77 2.63 -4.88
N ARG A 93 22.23 3.43 -5.80
CA ARG A 93 23.03 4.25 -6.72
C ARG A 93 23.55 5.52 -6.03
N ILE A 94 22.98 5.85 -4.88
CA ILE A 94 23.34 6.98 -4.04
C ILE A 94 23.62 6.41 -2.63
N PRO A 95 24.81 6.63 -2.06
CA PRO A 95 25.09 6.31 -0.66
C PRO A 95 24.06 6.97 0.26
N GLY A 96 23.38 6.19 1.09
CA GLY A 96 22.34 6.69 2.01
C GLY A 96 20.94 6.86 1.39
N ALA A 97 20.72 6.52 0.12
CA ALA A 97 19.35 6.47 -0.42
C ALA A 97 18.64 5.18 0.00
N GLN A 98 17.51 5.35 0.70
CA GLN A 98 16.67 4.25 1.14
C GLN A 98 15.99 3.59 -0.07
N SER A 99 15.93 2.25 -0.05
CA SER A 99 15.06 1.50 -0.96
C SER A 99 13.92 0.94 -0.13
N GLU A 100 12.74 1.42 -0.43
CA GLU A 100 11.55 1.13 0.35
C GLU A 100 10.55 0.36 -0.51
N HIS A 101 10.07 -0.76 0.01
CA HIS A 101 8.91 -1.47 -0.54
C HIS A 101 7.80 -1.37 0.49
N GLU A 102 6.80 -0.55 0.19
CA GLU A 102 5.60 -0.46 1.00
C GLU A 102 4.48 -1.24 0.32
N LEU A 103 3.86 -2.14 1.07
CA LEU A 103 2.57 -2.73 0.72
C LEU A 103 1.51 -1.99 1.52
N SER A 104 0.52 -1.43 0.85
CA SER A 104 -0.44 -0.50 1.44
C SER A 104 -1.86 -1.07 1.46
N GLY A 105 -2.25 -1.84 0.45
CA GLY A 105 -3.58 -2.45 0.36
C GLY A 105 -3.51 -3.94 -0.02
N VAL A 106 -4.46 -4.72 0.48
CA VAL A 106 -4.66 -6.13 0.12
C VAL A 106 -6.15 -6.41 0.00
N ASP A 107 -6.53 -7.22 -0.98
CA ASP A 107 -7.84 -7.84 -1.03
C ASP A 107 -7.76 -9.30 -1.52
N ALA A 108 -8.43 -10.20 -0.80
CA ALA A 108 -8.43 -11.64 -1.03
C ALA A 108 -9.84 -12.09 -1.45
N ILE A 109 -9.99 -12.44 -2.73
CA ILE A 109 -11.26 -12.95 -3.25
C ILE A 109 -11.48 -14.39 -2.78
N THR A 110 -10.41 -15.18 -2.85
CA THR A 110 -10.33 -16.58 -2.41
C THR A 110 -8.92 -16.86 -1.87
N PRO A 111 -8.68 -18.01 -1.22
CA PRO A 111 -7.33 -18.38 -0.79
C PRO A 111 -6.30 -18.39 -1.93
N ASP A 112 -6.75 -18.58 -3.16
CA ASP A 112 -5.92 -18.69 -4.37
C ASP A 112 -5.99 -17.45 -5.28
N ASP A 113 -6.63 -16.37 -4.83
CA ASP A 113 -6.76 -15.14 -5.62
C ASP A 113 -6.68 -13.92 -4.73
N VAL A 114 -5.46 -13.39 -4.60
CA VAL A 114 -5.16 -12.28 -3.68
C VAL A 114 -4.42 -11.17 -4.42
N TRP A 115 -4.92 -9.96 -4.28
CA TRP A 115 -4.40 -8.75 -4.90
C TRP A 115 -3.78 -7.86 -3.85
N VAL A 116 -2.56 -7.37 -4.12
CA VAL A 116 -1.86 -6.47 -3.22
C VAL A 116 -1.32 -5.30 -4.01
N VAL A 117 -1.49 -4.11 -3.44
CA VAL A 117 -0.96 -2.87 -4.01
C VAL A 117 -0.07 -2.15 -3.02
N GLY A 118 0.78 -1.29 -3.58
CA GLY A 118 1.65 -0.44 -2.81
C GLY A 118 2.60 0.29 -3.73
N HIS A 119 3.80 0.57 -3.24
CA HIS A 119 4.78 1.29 -4.01
C HIS A 119 6.21 0.93 -3.60
N ARG A 120 7.13 1.20 -4.50
CA ARG A 120 8.56 1.06 -4.27
C ARG A 120 9.24 2.40 -4.51
N LEU A 121 9.93 2.93 -3.50
CA LEU A 121 10.82 4.06 -3.71
C LEU A 121 12.14 3.57 -4.30
N GLY A 122 12.47 4.11 -5.48
CA GLY A 122 13.75 3.90 -6.13
C GLY A 122 14.82 4.89 -5.65
N PRO A 123 16.12 4.55 -5.80
CA PRO A 123 17.25 5.34 -5.31
C PRO A 123 17.39 6.74 -5.93
N SER A 124 16.63 7.06 -6.99
CA SER A 124 16.62 8.37 -7.65
C SER A 124 15.35 9.20 -7.34
N ARG A 125 14.63 8.88 -6.25
CA ARG A 125 13.28 9.39 -5.92
C ARG A 125 12.18 9.03 -6.93
N GLY A 126 12.44 8.10 -7.84
CA GLY A 126 11.41 7.54 -8.70
C GLY A 126 10.60 6.50 -7.93
N THR A 127 9.43 6.86 -7.45
CA THR A 127 8.48 5.89 -6.89
C THR A 127 7.86 5.08 -8.03
N THR A 128 7.58 3.80 -7.82
CA THR A 128 6.84 2.98 -8.80
C THR A 128 5.81 2.17 -8.06
N ALA A 129 4.57 2.15 -8.57
CA ALA A 129 3.54 1.28 -8.04
C ALA A 129 3.99 -0.19 -8.01
N LEU A 130 3.56 -0.89 -6.98
CA LEU A 130 3.59 -2.34 -6.87
C LEU A 130 2.16 -2.83 -7.09
N LEU A 131 2.00 -3.70 -8.08
CA LEU A 131 0.77 -4.43 -8.38
C LEU A 131 1.16 -5.91 -8.28
N LEU A 132 0.69 -6.58 -7.24
CA LEU A 132 1.03 -7.97 -6.96
C LEU A 132 -0.23 -8.83 -6.98
N HIS A 133 -0.10 -10.05 -7.47
CA HIS A 133 -1.18 -11.03 -7.53
C HIS A 133 -0.67 -12.40 -7.11
N TYR A 134 -1.47 -13.10 -6.29
CA TYR A 134 -1.28 -14.49 -5.93
C TYR A 134 -2.33 -15.33 -6.64
N ASP A 135 -1.88 -16.39 -7.32
CA ASP A 135 -2.71 -17.27 -8.14
C ASP A 135 -2.93 -18.66 -7.51
N GLY A 136 -2.77 -18.77 -6.19
CA GLY A 136 -2.82 -20.04 -5.46
C GLY A 136 -1.50 -20.82 -5.46
N ASN A 137 -0.55 -20.45 -6.32
CA ASN A 137 0.75 -21.12 -6.41
C ASN A 137 1.91 -20.17 -6.15
N ALA A 138 1.88 -18.98 -6.73
CA ALA A 138 2.98 -18.04 -6.69
C ALA A 138 2.52 -16.59 -6.70
N TRP A 139 3.25 -15.77 -5.94
CA TRP A 139 3.15 -14.33 -6.05
C TRP A 139 3.84 -13.85 -7.32
N SER A 140 3.17 -12.99 -8.08
CA SER A 140 3.71 -12.34 -9.26
C SER A 140 3.63 -10.83 -9.13
N LYS A 141 4.60 -10.11 -9.71
CA LYS A 141 4.49 -8.66 -9.92
C LYS A 141 3.94 -8.44 -11.32
N ILE A 142 2.76 -7.86 -11.41
CA ILE A 142 2.14 -7.53 -12.69
C ILE A 142 2.72 -6.22 -13.20
N ARG A 143 3.05 -6.19 -14.48
CA ARG A 143 3.48 -4.98 -15.19
C ARG A 143 2.27 -4.36 -15.86
N SER A 144 2.20 -3.04 -15.83
CA SER A 144 1.28 -2.28 -16.66
C SER A 144 2.08 -1.36 -17.57
N ALA A 145 1.66 -1.32 -18.83
CA ALA A 145 2.17 -0.36 -19.77
C ALA A 145 1.77 1.06 -19.40
N ASP A 146 0.86 1.31 -18.46
CA ASP A 146 0.42 2.65 -18.03
C ASP A 146 1.14 3.18 -16.80
N LEU A 147 2.00 2.37 -16.16
CA LEU A 147 2.91 2.86 -15.12
C LEU A 147 4.04 3.68 -15.77
N ARG A 148 4.17 4.93 -15.36
CA ARG A 148 5.12 5.93 -15.86
C ARG A 148 6.15 6.35 -14.81
N GLY A 149 6.01 5.89 -13.57
CA GLY A 149 6.80 6.34 -12.44
C GLY A 149 6.11 7.48 -11.68
N ALA A 150 6.53 7.64 -10.44
CA ALA A 150 5.94 8.53 -9.45
C ALA A 150 4.48 8.21 -9.11
N GLU A 151 4.13 6.93 -9.00
CA GLU A 151 2.82 6.46 -8.52
C GLU A 151 2.90 5.82 -7.14
N TRP A 152 1.94 6.17 -6.30
CA TRP A 152 1.67 5.57 -5.00
C TRP A 152 0.27 4.97 -5.04
N LEU A 153 0.14 3.69 -4.70
CA LEU A 153 -1.16 3.03 -4.55
C LEU A 153 -1.40 2.74 -3.09
N HIS A 154 -2.62 3.05 -2.63
CA HIS A 154 -3.01 2.99 -1.23
C HIS A 154 -4.03 1.88 -0.95
N SER A 155 -5.02 1.72 -1.84
CA SER A 155 -6.12 0.78 -1.65
C SER A 155 -6.37 -0.04 -2.91
N VAL A 156 -6.81 -1.26 -2.71
CA VAL A 156 -7.25 -2.20 -3.74
C VAL A 156 -8.56 -2.83 -3.31
N GLU A 157 -9.45 -3.07 -4.26
CA GLU A 157 -10.72 -3.76 -4.09
C GLU A 157 -10.90 -4.68 -5.29
N ALA A 158 -11.11 -5.97 -5.03
CA ALA A 158 -11.16 -7.03 -6.03
C ALA A 158 -12.57 -7.64 -6.04
N VAL A 159 -13.38 -7.28 -7.05
CA VAL A 159 -14.73 -7.84 -7.21
C VAL A 159 -14.67 -9.32 -7.57
N LYS A 160 -13.75 -9.62 -8.48
CA LYS A 160 -13.54 -10.92 -9.12
C LYS A 160 -12.17 -10.89 -9.80
N SER A 161 -11.67 -12.05 -10.20
CA SER A 161 -10.31 -12.22 -10.76
C SER A 161 -10.00 -11.34 -11.98
N ASP A 162 -11.03 -10.87 -12.69
CA ASP A 162 -10.96 -10.04 -13.88
C ASP A 162 -11.55 -8.63 -13.71
N ASP A 163 -11.85 -8.19 -12.47
CA ASP A 163 -12.28 -6.82 -12.19
C ASP A 163 -11.77 -6.38 -10.82
N VAL A 164 -10.62 -5.70 -10.86
CA VAL A 164 -9.92 -5.23 -9.66
C VAL A 164 -9.62 -3.76 -9.84
N TRP A 165 -9.91 -2.98 -8.80
CA TRP A 165 -9.64 -1.55 -8.76
C TRP A 165 -8.52 -1.25 -7.79
N ALA A 166 -7.61 -0.38 -8.20
CA ALA A 166 -6.55 0.13 -7.35
C ALA A 166 -6.54 1.66 -7.42
N VAL A 167 -6.46 2.31 -6.26
CA VAL A 167 -6.45 3.76 -6.17
C VAL A 167 -5.27 4.27 -5.36
N GLY A 168 -4.92 5.52 -5.63
CA GLY A 168 -3.85 6.21 -4.96
C GLY A 168 -3.64 7.59 -5.58
N TRP A 169 -2.38 7.95 -5.74
CA TRP A 169 -2.01 9.23 -6.31
C TRP A 169 -0.70 9.13 -7.07
N ARG A 170 -0.42 10.14 -7.90
CA ARG A 170 0.86 10.27 -8.60
C ARG A 170 1.41 11.68 -8.51
N TRP A 171 2.74 11.78 -8.53
CA TRP A 171 3.43 13.06 -8.63
C TRP A 171 3.72 13.36 -10.11
N ALA A 172 3.25 14.50 -10.63
CA ALA A 172 3.60 14.92 -11.98
C ALA A 172 4.73 15.97 -11.94
N SER A 173 5.89 15.61 -12.50
CA SER A 173 7.00 16.56 -12.67
C SER A 173 6.60 17.67 -13.65
N GLY A 174 6.95 18.91 -13.32
CA GLY A 174 6.64 20.11 -14.12
C GLY A 174 5.47 20.93 -13.61
N VAL A 175 4.65 20.40 -12.69
CA VAL A 175 3.58 21.16 -12.01
C VAL A 175 3.68 21.13 -10.48
N GLU A 176 4.59 20.34 -9.90
CA GLU A 176 4.77 20.19 -8.43
C GLU A 176 3.47 19.80 -7.69
N GLU A 177 2.57 19.09 -8.37
CA GLU A 177 1.25 18.73 -7.87
C GLU A 177 1.02 17.21 -7.85
N GLY A 178 0.25 16.77 -6.85
CA GLY A 178 -0.27 15.41 -6.74
C GLY A 178 -1.57 15.26 -7.53
N PHE A 179 -1.74 14.12 -8.21
CA PHE A 179 -2.95 13.83 -8.98
C PHE A 179 -3.59 12.53 -8.49
N PRO A 180 -4.93 12.47 -8.41
CA PRO A 180 -5.62 11.25 -8.06
C PRO A 180 -5.37 10.20 -9.15
N LEU A 181 -5.21 8.95 -8.74
CA LEU A 181 -4.84 7.85 -9.61
C LEU A 181 -5.80 6.69 -9.37
N ALA A 182 -6.39 6.20 -10.45
CA ALA A 182 -7.19 4.99 -10.46
C ALA A 182 -6.69 4.06 -11.58
N PHE A 183 -6.61 2.78 -11.27
CA PHE A 183 -6.30 1.70 -12.19
C PHE A 183 -7.39 0.64 -12.10
N ARG A 184 -7.68 0.00 -13.22
CA ARG A 184 -8.57 -1.16 -13.31
C ARG A 184 -7.86 -2.32 -14.00
N TRP A 185 -7.96 -3.49 -13.42
CA TRP A 185 -7.60 -4.77 -14.02
C TRP A 185 -8.81 -5.35 -14.74
N ASP A 186 -8.62 -5.80 -15.97
CA ASP A 186 -9.69 -6.38 -16.81
C ASP A 186 -9.55 -7.90 -17.02
N GLY A 187 -8.73 -8.57 -16.20
CA GLY A 187 -8.36 -9.97 -16.39
C GLY A 187 -7.07 -10.18 -17.17
N SER A 188 -6.53 -9.13 -17.80
CA SER A 188 -5.35 -9.24 -18.64
C SER A 188 -4.35 -8.10 -18.51
N VAL A 189 -4.83 -6.86 -18.31
CA VAL A 189 -3.97 -5.69 -18.15
C VAL A 189 -4.56 -4.72 -17.14
N TRP A 190 -3.67 -4.10 -16.37
CA TRP A 190 -4.01 -2.94 -15.55
C TRP A 190 -3.98 -1.70 -16.43
N SER A 191 -5.11 -1.05 -16.60
CA SER A 191 -5.25 0.18 -17.38
C SER A 191 -5.58 1.36 -16.48
N ARG A 192 -4.99 2.53 -16.76
CA ARG A 192 -5.31 3.74 -15.99
C ARG A 192 -6.71 4.24 -16.37
N VAL A 193 -7.54 4.47 -15.36
CA VAL A 193 -8.87 5.07 -15.55
C VAL A 193 -8.81 6.55 -15.21
N GLY A 194 -9.47 7.38 -16.02
CA GLY A 194 -9.51 8.82 -15.82
C GLY A 194 -10.16 9.18 -14.49
N THR A 195 -9.54 10.12 -13.77
CA THR A 195 -10.01 10.66 -12.49
C THR A 195 -10.37 12.14 -12.63
N ALA A 196 -11.00 12.72 -11.59
CA ALA A 196 -11.24 14.16 -11.48
C ALA A 196 -9.92 14.96 -11.37
N ARG A 197 -10.02 16.29 -11.23
CA ARG A 197 -8.92 17.25 -11.46
C ARG A 197 -7.84 17.22 -10.35
N ALA A 198 -6.79 18.02 -10.58
CA ALA A 198 -5.52 18.07 -9.84
C ALA A 198 -5.65 18.35 -8.33
N ASN A 199 -4.59 18.01 -7.58
CA ASN A 199 -4.40 18.22 -6.14
C ASN A 199 -5.27 17.38 -5.21
N GLU A 200 -5.51 16.13 -5.61
CA GLU A 200 -6.26 15.16 -4.82
C GLU A 200 -5.47 13.85 -4.68
N GLN A 201 -5.62 13.17 -3.54
CA GLN A 201 -5.09 11.83 -3.31
C GLN A 201 -6.24 10.89 -2.96
N LEU A 202 -6.24 9.66 -3.49
CA LEU A 202 -7.25 8.66 -3.13
C LEU A 202 -6.67 7.67 -2.12
N PHE A 203 -7.39 7.43 -1.02
CA PHE A 203 -6.96 6.53 0.05
C PHE A 203 -7.81 5.26 0.17
N GLY A 204 -9.03 5.27 -0.36
CA GLY A 204 -9.94 4.14 -0.29
C GLY A 204 -10.72 3.98 -1.58
N VAL A 205 -10.99 2.73 -1.95
CA VAL A 205 -11.89 2.36 -3.04
C VAL A 205 -12.83 1.28 -2.55
N ALA A 206 -14.08 1.35 -2.97
CA ALA A 206 -15.09 0.35 -2.71
C ALA A 206 -15.98 0.21 -3.95
N THR A 207 -16.52 -0.98 -4.17
CA THR A 207 -17.40 -1.30 -5.28
C THR A 207 -18.61 -2.05 -4.78
N ASP A 208 -19.74 -1.91 -5.49
CA ASP A 208 -20.95 -2.68 -5.22
C ASP A 208 -20.96 -4.06 -5.92
N GLY A 209 -19.92 -4.37 -6.70
CA GLY A 209 -19.80 -5.60 -7.48
C GLY A 209 -20.61 -5.64 -8.78
N THR A 210 -21.33 -4.56 -9.11
CA THR A 210 -22.08 -4.41 -10.38
C THR A 210 -21.39 -3.48 -11.39
N GLY A 211 -20.25 -2.92 -10.99
CA GLY A 211 -19.46 -1.97 -11.76
C GLY A 211 -19.60 -0.53 -11.26
N ASP A 212 -20.47 -0.26 -10.27
CA ASP A 212 -20.44 1.01 -9.55
C ASP A 212 -19.27 1.01 -8.57
N THR A 213 -18.44 2.04 -8.65
CA THR A 213 -17.16 2.13 -7.93
C THR A 213 -16.97 3.51 -7.36
N TRP A 214 -16.74 3.56 -6.06
CA TRP A 214 -16.56 4.77 -5.28
C TRP A 214 -15.13 4.86 -4.77
N ALA A 215 -14.52 6.03 -4.88
CA ALA A 215 -13.20 6.29 -4.33
C ALA A 215 -13.24 7.53 -3.45
N VAL A 216 -12.50 7.48 -2.34
CA VAL A 216 -12.44 8.56 -1.34
C VAL A 216 -11.01 9.02 -1.13
N GLY A 217 -10.86 10.28 -0.77
CA GLY A 217 -9.58 10.96 -0.80
C GLY A 217 -9.59 12.30 -0.10
N ASP A 218 -8.44 12.97 -0.07
CA ASP A 218 -8.33 14.38 0.30
C ASP A 218 -8.01 15.24 -0.92
N GLY A 219 -8.45 16.49 -0.87
CA GLY A 219 -8.07 17.53 -1.82
C GLY A 219 -7.39 18.67 -1.07
N TRP A 220 -6.24 19.11 -1.56
CA TRP A 220 -5.60 20.32 -1.02
C TRP A 220 -6.07 21.52 -1.83
N ALA A 221 -6.96 22.33 -1.24
CA ALA A 221 -7.21 23.66 -1.75
C ALA A 221 -5.93 24.49 -1.53
N ILE A 222 -5.18 24.79 -2.60
CA ILE A 222 -4.23 25.89 -2.55
C ILE A 222 -5.06 27.16 -2.53
N GLU A 223 -5.40 27.66 -1.33
CA GLU A 223 -5.78 29.06 -1.20
C GLU A 223 -4.55 29.88 -1.60
N ARG A 224 -4.52 30.36 -2.85
CA ARG A 224 -3.64 31.47 -3.19
C ARG A 224 -4.03 32.61 -2.26
N ALA A 225 -3.18 32.91 -1.29
CA ALA A 225 -3.21 34.15 -0.55
C ALA A 225 -2.98 35.31 -1.53
N CYS A 226 -4.01 35.70 -2.27
CA CYS A 226 -4.06 37.00 -2.91
C CYS A 226 -4.26 38.02 -1.79
N GLY A 227 -3.26 38.88 -1.63
CA GLY A 227 -3.16 39.83 -0.54
C GLY A 227 -4.38 40.74 -0.40
N ARG A 228 -4.61 41.15 0.85
CA ARG A 228 -5.37 42.32 1.32
C ARG A 228 -6.34 42.95 0.30
N GLY A 229 -7.60 42.56 0.40
CA GLY A 229 -8.74 43.36 -0.05
C GLY A 229 -9.87 43.18 0.95
N SER A 230 -10.08 44.17 1.81
CA SER A 230 -11.18 44.21 2.78
C SER A 230 -12.53 44.03 2.09
N ILE A 231 -13.28 42.99 2.43
CA ILE A 231 -14.71 42.91 2.12
C ILE A 231 -15.44 43.45 3.34
N THR A 232 -15.92 44.69 3.25
CA THR A 232 -16.98 45.21 4.10
C THR A 232 -18.26 44.44 3.79
N ALA A 233 -18.82 43.76 4.79
CA ALA A 233 -20.16 43.21 4.72
C ALA A 233 -21.20 44.35 4.70
N PRO A 234 -22.28 44.27 3.90
CA PRO A 234 -23.49 44.98 4.22
C PRO A 234 -24.25 44.19 5.31
N SER A 235 -24.46 44.84 6.45
CA SER A 235 -25.34 44.41 7.55
C SER A 235 -26.82 44.70 7.24
N PRO A 236 -27.72 44.26 8.14
CA PRO A 236 -28.37 42.95 8.25
C PRO A 236 -29.64 42.82 7.38
#